data_AF-E3FIR1-F1
#
_entry.id   AF-E3FIR1-F1
#
_cell.length_a   1.000
_cell.length_b   1.000
_cell.length_c   1.000
_cell.angle_alpha   90.00
_cell.angle_beta   90.00
_cell.angle_gamma   90.00
#
_symmetry.space_group_name_H-M   'P 1'
#
loop_
_entity.id
_entity.type
_entity.pdbx_description
1 polymer ?
#
loop_
_entity_poly.entity_id
_entity_poly.type
_entity_poly.pdbx_seq_one_letter_code
_entity_poly.pdbx_strand_id
1 'polypeptide(L)'
;MIDSMDLDAATQKTHGNENRWDYLLGTTRSNLSLIAVEVHEANTGEAKVIVAKKRAAQEVLRSHLDQGETVKRWYWVASGKTRVTRGTPESRQLDLAGIVLVGSRLKIDDEE
;
A
#
# COMPACT_ATOMS: atom_id res chain seq x y z
N MET A 1 2.73 -16.55 -12.73
CA MET A 1 2.92 -15.21 -13.32
C MET A 1 3.19 -14.22 -12.20
N ILE A 2 4.05 -13.24 -12.43
CA ILE A 2 4.27 -12.11 -11.52
C ILE A 2 4.18 -10.86 -12.40
N ASP A 3 3.42 -9.87 -11.97
CA ASP A 3 3.26 -8.62 -12.69
C ASP A 3 3.23 -7.43 -11.71
N SER A 4 3.53 -6.24 -12.23
CA SER A 4 3.58 -5.01 -11.47
C SER A 4 2.99 -3.86 -12.28
N MET A 5 2.18 -3.03 -11.62
CA MET A 5 1.62 -1.82 -12.19
C MET A 5 2.01 -0.62 -11.34
N ASP A 6 2.56 0.41 -11.99
CA ASP A 6 2.76 1.74 -11.41
C ASP A 6 1.42 2.47 -11.36
N LEU A 7 0.78 2.43 -10.19
CA LEU A 7 -0.53 3.01 -9.95
C LEU A 7 -0.45 4.54 -9.86
N ASP A 8 0.67 5.08 -9.37
CA ASP A 8 0.92 6.51 -9.31
C ASP A 8 0.90 7.12 -10.71
N ALA A 9 1.72 6.57 -11.62
CA ALA A 9 1.79 7.02 -13.00
C ALA A 9 0.46 6.82 -13.75
N ALA A 10 -0.24 5.71 -13.49
CA ALA A 10 -1.53 5.42 -14.12
C ALA A 10 -2.64 6.42 -13.71
N THR A 11 -2.56 6.96 -12.49
CA THR A 11 -3.58 7.87 -11.94
C THR A 11 -3.19 9.34 -12.01
N GLN A 12 -1.92 9.67 -12.30
CA GLN A 12 -1.43 11.04 -12.33
C GLN A 12 -2.24 11.98 -13.24
N LYS A 13 -2.67 11.50 -14.41
CA LYS A 13 -3.40 12.33 -15.39
C LYS A 13 -4.83 12.65 -14.98
N THR A 14 -5.48 11.75 -14.24
CA THR A 14 -6.89 11.87 -13.86
C THR A 14 -7.07 12.41 -12.43
N HIS A 15 -6.10 12.15 -11.56
CA HIS A 15 -6.15 12.49 -10.13
C HIS A 15 -5.12 13.53 -9.69
N GLY A 16 -4.36 14.15 -10.62
CA GLY A 16 -3.60 15.38 -10.38
C GLY A 16 -2.76 15.37 -9.10
N ASN A 17 -3.03 16.31 -8.19
CA ASN A 17 -2.33 16.47 -6.90
C ASN A 17 -2.91 15.64 -5.75
N GLU A 18 -3.82 14.71 -6.01
CA GLU A 18 -4.36 13.83 -4.96
C GLU A 18 -3.27 12.90 -4.38
N ASN A 19 -3.57 12.33 -3.23
CA ASN A 19 -2.72 11.34 -2.58
C ASN A 19 -2.71 10.05 -3.40
N ARG A 20 -1.67 9.84 -4.21
CA ARG A 20 -1.54 8.65 -5.08
C ARG A 20 -0.66 7.58 -4.43
N TRP A 21 -1.02 6.32 -4.68
CA TRP A 21 -0.34 5.14 -4.17
C TRP A 21 0.59 4.57 -5.23
N ASP A 22 1.78 4.12 -4.85
CA ASP A 22 2.83 3.84 -5.83
C ASP A 22 2.55 2.61 -6.71
N TYR A 23 2.39 1.42 -6.13
CA TYR A 23 2.37 0.17 -6.90
C TYR A 23 1.24 -0.79 -6.52
N LEU A 24 0.77 -1.53 -7.53
CA LEU A 24 0.09 -2.82 -7.39
C LEU A 24 0.98 -3.95 -7.90
N LEU A 25 1.03 -5.05 -7.15
CA LEU A 25 1.76 -6.26 -7.54
C LEU A 25 0.80 -7.45 -7.59
N GLY A 26 0.77 -8.13 -8.74
CA GLY A 26 0.02 -9.35 -8.95
C GLY A 26 0.95 -10.57 -8.92
N THR A 27 0.55 -11.65 -8.27
CA THR A 27 1.32 -12.90 -8.28
C THR A 27 0.41 -14.12 -8.20
N THR A 28 0.77 -15.18 -8.92
CA THR A 28 0.14 -16.50 -8.77
C THR A 28 0.93 -17.42 -7.85
N ARG A 29 2.02 -16.93 -7.23
CA ARG A 29 2.90 -17.74 -6.37
C ARG A 29 2.46 -17.78 -4.92
N SER A 30 1.60 -16.84 -4.51
CA SER A 30 1.08 -16.69 -3.16
C SER A 30 -0.44 -16.57 -3.18
N ASN A 31 -1.09 -16.87 -2.05
CA ASN A 31 -2.50 -16.59 -1.82
C ASN A 31 -2.81 -15.08 -1.79
N LEU A 32 -1.77 -14.24 -1.65
CA LEU A 32 -1.82 -12.79 -1.83
C LEU A 32 -1.76 -12.43 -3.31
N SER A 33 -2.81 -12.80 -4.06
CA SER A 33 -2.87 -12.67 -5.52
C SER A 33 -2.69 -11.24 -6.04
N LEU A 34 -3.11 -10.25 -5.23
CA LEU A 34 -2.96 -8.83 -5.50
C LEU A 34 -2.62 -8.07 -4.21
N ILE A 35 -1.48 -7.38 -4.19
CA ILE A 35 -1.07 -6.52 -3.07
C ILE A 35 -0.77 -5.11 -3.55
N ALA A 36 -0.87 -4.15 -2.64
CA ALA A 36 -0.48 -2.77 -2.88
C ALA A 36 0.76 -2.42 -2.08
N VAL A 37 1.69 -1.70 -2.70
CA VAL A 37 2.98 -1.32 -2.09
C VAL A 37 3.21 0.17 -2.27
N GLU A 38 3.49 0.85 -1.17
CA GLU A 38 3.88 2.26 -1.10
C GLU A 38 5.30 2.34 -0.56
N VAL A 39 6.19 3.08 -1.25
CA VAL A 39 7.58 3.26 -0.84
C VAL A 39 7.78 4.70 -0.41
N HIS A 40 7.72 4.95 0.88
CA HIS A 40 7.74 6.31 1.43
C HIS A 40 8.49 6.38 2.76
N GLU A 41 9.00 7.56 3.13
CA GLU A 41 9.71 7.74 4.40
C GLU A 41 8.78 7.54 5.60
N ALA A 42 9.15 6.68 6.54
CA ALA A 42 8.34 6.38 7.73
C ALA A 42 8.65 7.31 8.91
N ASN A 43 8.51 8.62 8.69
CA ASN A 43 8.64 9.65 9.71
C ASN A 43 7.34 9.83 10.54
N THR A 44 7.44 10.52 11.67
CA THR A 44 6.27 10.88 12.49
C THR A 44 5.35 11.83 11.71
N GLY A 45 4.06 11.53 11.66
CA GLY A 45 3.05 12.32 10.93
C GLY A 45 2.63 11.74 9.58
N GLU A 46 3.48 10.92 8.95
CA GLU A 46 3.22 10.35 7.62
C GLU A 46 2.10 9.30 7.61
N ALA A 47 1.79 8.68 8.76
CA ALA A 47 0.71 7.70 8.86
C ALA A 47 -0.65 8.24 8.38
N LYS A 48 -0.94 9.54 8.57
CA LYS A 48 -2.17 10.16 8.04
C LYS A 48 -2.16 10.26 6.52
N VAL A 49 -1.02 10.63 5.95
CA VAL A 49 -0.83 10.74 4.49
C VAL A 49 -0.99 9.36 3.85
N ILE A 50 -0.32 8.35 4.40
CA ILE A 50 -0.37 6.97 3.89
C ILE A 50 -1.79 6.40 3.96
N VAL A 51 -2.53 6.64 5.04
CA VAL A 51 -3.95 6.24 5.12
C VAL A 51 -4.81 6.97 4.08
N ALA A 52 -4.54 8.25 3.82
CA ALA A 52 -5.26 9.00 2.79
C ALA A 52 -4.93 8.50 1.37
N LYS A 53 -3.66 8.19 1.08
CA LYS A 53 -3.23 7.55 -0.18
C LYS A 53 -3.95 6.22 -0.42
N LYS A 54 -4.04 5.37 0.61
CA LYS A 54 -4.77 4.10 0.51
C LYS A 54 -6.22 4.32 0.13
N ARG A 55 -6.91 5.27 0.78
CA ARG A 55 -8.33 5.55 0.51
C ARG A 55 -8.55 6.00 -0.93
N ALA A 56 -7.74 6.92 -1.42
CA ALA A 56 -7.80 7.37 -2.81
C ALA A 56 -7.55 6.22 -3.79
N ALA A 57 -6.55 5.38 -3.54
CA ALA A 57 -6.29 4.20 -4.35
C ALA A 57 -7.47 3.21 -4.33
N GLN A 58 -8.11 2.98 -3.18
CA GLN A 58 -9.31 2.13 -3.11
C GLN A 58 -10.46 2.67 -3.97
N GLU A 59 -10.65 3.99 -4.01
CA GLU A 59 -11.67 4.63 -4.84
C GLU A 59 -11.37 4.44 -6.34
N VAL A 60 -10.11 4.63 -6.76
CA VAL A 60 -9.68 4.37 -8.13
C VAL A 60 -9.89 2.91 -8.51
N LEU A 61 -9.44 1.97 -7.67
CA LEU A 61 -9.43 0.55 -7.99
C LEU A 61 -10.83 -0.05 -8.05
N ARG A 62 -11.79 0.52 -7.30
CA ARG A 62 -13.17 0.03 -7.28
C ARG A 62 -13.83 -0.01 -8.67
N SER A 63 -13.43 0.87 -9.60
CA SER A 63 -13.97 0.88 -10.97
C SER A 63 -13.14 0.07 -11.97
N HIS A 64 -11.96 -0.40 -11.59
CA HIS A 64 -11.01 -1.08 -12.48
C HIS A 64 -10.84 -2.57 -12.17
N LEU A 65 -11.08 -2.98 -10.92
CA LEU A 65 -11.02 -4.39 -10.54
C LEU A 65 -12.32 -5.12 -10.92
N ASP A 66 -12.17 -6.35 -11.35
CA ASP A 66 -13.29 -7.26 -11.59
C ASP A 66 -14.11 -7.47 -10.30
N GLN A 67 -15.38 -7.82 -10.47
CA GLN A 67 -16.28 -8.04 -9.34
C GLN A 67 -15.77 -9.15 -8.43
N GLY A 68 -15.51 -8.81 -7.16
CA GLY A 68 -15.00 -9.75 -6.15
C GLY A 68 -13.48 -9.77 -6.02
N GLU A 69 -12.76 -9.14 -6.95
CA GLU A 69 -11.33 -8.92 -6.81
C GLU A 69 -11.04 -7.75 -5.85
N THR A 70 -10.04 -7.93 -5.00
CA THR A 70 -9.64 -6.91 -4.03
C THR A 70 -8.16 -7.04 -3.72
N VAL A 71 -7.53 -5.90 -3.44
CA VAL A 71 -6.21 -5.86 -2.84
C VAL A 71 -6.24 -6.59 -1.49
N LYS A 72 -5.44 -7.65 -1.34
CA LYS A 72 -5.41 -8.51 -0.16
C LYS A 72 -4.62 -7.88 0.99
N ARG A 73 -3.53 -7.18 0.68
CA ARG A 73 -2.66 -6.52 1.66
C ARG A 73 -2.16 -5.17 1.14
N TRP A 74 -2.01 -4.23 2.05
CA TRP A 74 -1.46 -2.90 1.80
C TRP A 74 -0.18 -2.76 2.60
N TYR A 75 0.95 -2.68 1.91
CA TYR A 75 2.27 -2.55 2.53
C TYR A 75 2.81 -1.14 2.37
N TRP A 76 3.38 -0.62 3.44
CA TRP A 76 4.21 0.57 3.41
C TRP A 76 5.65 0.16 3.66
N VAL A 77 6.49 0.29 2.65
CA VAL A 77 7.93 -0.02 2.70
C VAL A 77 8.68 1.26 3.03
N ALA A 78 9.37 1.27 4.16
CA ALA A 78 10.15 2.44 4.58
C ALA A 78 11.38 2.61 3.67
N SER A 79 11.45 3.72 2.93
CA SER A 79 12.62 4.05 2.10
C SER A 79 13.85 4.53 2.90
N GLY A 80 13.68 4.78 4.21
CA GLY A 80 14.71 5.31 5.10
C GLY A 80 14.57 4.81 6.54
N LYS A 81 15.10 5.56 7.52
CA LYS A 81 14.99 5.20 8.94
C LYS A 81 13.53 5.31 9.39
N THR A 82 12.98 4.21 9.90
CA THR A 82 11.63 4.18 10.47
C THR A 82 11.60 4.83 11.85
N ARG A 83 10.74 5.84 12.04
CA ARG A 83 10.48 6.47 13.34
C ARG A 83 9.14 6.04 13.95
N VAL A 84 8.27 5.40 13.17
CA VAL A 84 7.03 4.79 13.66
C VAL A 84 7.37 3.49 14.37
N THR A 85 7.17 3.45 15.69
CA THR A 85 7.43 2.26 16.52
C THR A 85 6.12 1.64 17.00
N ARG A 86 6.20 0.38 17.46
CA ARG A 86 5.02 -0.34 17.96
C ARG A 86 4.44 0.37 19.19
N GLY A 87 3.11 0.48 19.23
CA GLY A 87 2.37 1.01 20.38
C GLY A 87 2.16 2.53 20.37
N THR A 88 2.75 3.25 19.42
CA THR A 88 2.46 4.67 19.20
C THR A 88 1.08 4.88 18.58
N PRO A 89 0.49 6.08 18.66
CA PRO A 89 -0.76 6.41 17.98
C PRO A 89 -0.71 6.15 16.46
N GLU A 90 0.42 6.40 15.82
CA GLU A 90 0.63 6.16 14.39
C GLU A 90 0.57 4.68 14.06
N SER A 91 1.23 3.81 14.84
CA SER A 91 1.15 2.36 14.67
C SER A 91 -0.29 1.86 14.78
N ARG A 92 -1.06 2.36 15.77
CA ARG A 92 -2.48 2.00 15.91
C ARG A 92 -3.32 2.50 14.73
N GLN A 93 -3.01 3.68 14.21
CA GLN A 93 -3.71 4.22 13.06
C GLN A 93 -3.48 3.36 11.80
N LEU A 94 -2.26 2.86 11.60
CA LEU A 94 -1.95 1.94 10.51
C LEU A 94 -2.67 0.60 10.69
N ASP A 95 -2.67 0.05 11.91
CA ASP A 95 -3.37 -1.20 12.23
C ASP A 95 -4.88 -1.10 11.93
N LEU A 96 -5.52 -0.01 12.39
CA LEU A 96 -6.94 0.27 12.12
C LEU A 96 -7.23 0.45 10.62
N ALA A 97 -6.27 0.99 9.88
CA ALA A 97 -6.38 1.13 8.43
C ALA A 97 -6.00 -0.15 7.67
N GLY A 98 -5.53 -1.21 8.34
CA GLY A 98 -5.05 -2.44 7.70
C GLY A 98 -3.85 -2.19 6.79
N ILE A 99 -2.89 -1.39 7.24
CA ILE A 99 -1.63 -1.09 6.53
C ILE A 99 -0.48 -1.69 7.32
N VAL A 100 0.34 -2.50 6.65
CA VAL A 100 1.51 -3.14 7.26
C VAL A 100 2.75 -2.32 6.93
N LEU A 101 3.29 -1.63 7.93
CA LEU A 101 4.60 -0.98 7.81
C LEU A 101 5.70 -2.03 7.91
N VAL A 102 6.53 -2.10 6.88
CA VAL A 102 7.74 -2.93 6.84
C VAL A 102 8.98 -2.05 6.76
N GLY A 103 10.15 -2.63 7.03
CA GLY A 103 11.42 -1.94 6.87
C GLY A 103 11.76 -1.66 5.39
N SER A 104 13.04 -1.57 5.06
CA SER A 104 13.51 -1.30 3.70
C SER A 104 13.33 -2.47 2.72
N ARG A 105 12.76 -3.59 3.16
CA ARG A 105 12.54 -4.78 2.34
C ARG A 105 11.22 -5.44 2.71
N LEU A 106 10.39 -5.67 1.69
CA LEU A 106 9.21 -6.53 1.76
C LEU A 106 9.61 -7.96 1.38
N LYS A 107 9.16 -8.93 2.17
CA LYS A 107 9.13 -10.34 1.80
C LYS A 107 7.66 -10.76 1.75
N ILE A 108 7.29 -11.43 0.66
CA ILE A 108 5.94 -11.97 0.47
C ILE A 108 6.14 -13.47 0.62
N ASP A 109 5.78 -13.97 1.79
CA ASP A 109 5.77 -15.40 2.05
C ASP A 109 4.36 -15.92 1.78
N ASP A 110 4.24 -17.20 1.48
CA ASP A 110 2.95 -17.87 1.38
C ASP A 110 2.41 -18.04 2.80
N GLU A 111 1.26 -17.43 3.14
CA GLU A 111 0.58 -17.79 4.39
C GLU A 111 0.09 -19.25 4.22
N GLU A 112 0.61 -20.18 5.03
CA GLU A 112 0.22 -21.61 5.07
C GLU A 112 -1.28 -21.82 5.29
#